data_AF-A0A412KLP5-F1
#
_entry.id   AF-A0A412KLP5-F1
#
_cell.length_a   1.000
_cell.length_b   1.000
_cell.length_c   1.000
_cell.angle_alpha   90.00
_cell.angle_beta   90.00
_cell.angle_gamma   90.00
#
_symmetry.space_group_name_H-M   'P 1'
#
loop_
_entity.id
_entity.type
_entity.pdbx_description
1 polymer ?
#
loop_
_entity_poly.entity_id
_entity_poly.type
_entity_poly.pdbx_seq_one_letter_code
_entity_poly.pdbx_strand_id
1 'polypeptide(L)'
;MMNVKINVYRRIDFFYTITHKGADWILSRDDAERYIRRLAWHGLSDEELSRVWAVIQNMVSCVRTMNLDSLYGLTIYDYQETVRGAIGEKMGFTADEASVREIFAIIKKFFAYYRRYLSPSPEEAALQRQTLKEALASFFDEGEFIMPKKRTKKEFYSSLNYEEMLGPDMLDKLDALMDGLLARIDAFYHQDRYVNDLERATHLFCGPDGETGDILHHLPEETAEETWMTFWDYFLFDYHLLDSDEIPLQHFFHLNKEKLSLSEIDMLRDMMQSEFMIFTIEEDRGDSCRCRNLLTDELVTLPHPDLPLMDVSQQIFYGHVHLCGLMMTNHIVALPASPRLRRRMKEILLRQLAMFRCQHRKATVQEFLQRESAMVRHTLHIMSSFAQLNVLPNAQMPKPLPKQPVLHDTFREEEAVLAEIARRIGFSRFAIGLIWKLFEDYLSVAGTAKDPDPETMPAIMTACLFAYGSINGLDFTQIPRFYHVLGARKQDIQHHMTAIRECLKCRPFDPRYLTEEGFVTSLYVN
;
A
#
# COMPACT_ATOMS: atom_id res chain seq x y z
N MET A 1 2.74 46.41 -13.81
CA MET A 1 2.13 45.06 -13.78
C MET A 1 1.09 45.04 -12.68
N MET A 2 -0.19 44.90 -13.02
CA MET A 2 -1.27 44.80 -12.03
C MET A 2 -1.09 43.55 -11.18
N ASN A 3 -1.02 43.76 -9.86
CA ASN A 3 -0.92 42.72 -8.85
C ASN A 3 -2.29 42.02 -8.75
N VAL A 4 -2.54 41.03 -9.60
CA VAL A 4 -3.75 40.21 -9.49
C VAL A 4 -3.59 39.37 -8.22
N LYS A 5 -4.31 39.72 -7.15
CA LYS A 5 -4.42 38.87 -5.95
C LYS A 5 -4.95 37.51 -6.40
N ILE A 6 -4.08 36.49 -6.40
CA ILE A 6 -4.46 35.11 -6.70
C ILE A 6 -5.16 34.55 -5.46
N ASN A 7 -6.48 34.39 -5.56
CA ASN A 7 -7.29 33.75 -4.52
C ASN A 7 -6.80 32.32 -4.20
N VAL A 8 -7.00 31.89 -2.95
CA VAL A 8 -6.53 30.58 -2.45
C VAL A 8 -6.94 29.39 -3.34
N TYR A 9 -8.16 29.37 -3.90
CA TYR A 9 -8.63 28.26 -4.74
C TYR A 9 -7.84 28.14 -6.05
N ARG A 10 -7.36 29.25 -6.60
CA ARG A 10 -6.47 29.22 -7.78
C ARG A 10 -5.09 28.67 -7.44
N ARG A 11 -4.61 28.85 -6.21
CA ARG A 11 -3.34 28.28 -5.75
C ARG A 11 -3.45 26.77 -5.55
N ILE A 12 -4.57 26.32 -4.97
CA ILE A 12 -4.88 24.89 -4.87
C ILE A 12 -4.94 24.29 -6.28
N ASP A 13 -5.71 24.90 -7.19
CA ASP A 13 -5.78 24.46 -8.58
C ASP A 13 -4.41 24.39 -9.25
N PHE A 14 -3.59 25.44 -9.12
CA PHE A 14 -2.23 25.49 -9.67
C PHE A 14 -1.33 24.37 -9.13
N PHE A 15 -1.39 24.09 -7.82
CA PHE A 15 -0.59 23.04 -7.19
C PHE A 15 -0.88 21.65 -7.78
N TYR A 16 -2.17 21.30 -7.92
CA TYR A 16 -2.59 19.99 -8.43
C TYR A 16 -2.55 19.86 -9.96
N THR A 17 -2.62 20.96 -10.71
CA THR A 17 -2.72 20.91 -12.19
C THR A 17 -1.42 21.25 -12.91
N ILE A 18 -0.61 22.16 -12.35
CA ILE A 18 0.57 22.72 -13.02
C ILE A 18 1.86 22.27 -12.32
N THR A 19 1.94 22.39 -11.00
CA THR A 19 3.19 22.08 -10.27
C THR A 19 3.43 20.57 -10.19
N HIS A 20 2.38 19.77 -10.03
CA HIS A 20 2.52 18.35 -9.75
C HIS A 20 1.38 17.56 -10.40
N LYS A 21 1.58 17.07 -11.64
CA LYS A 21 0.60 16.22 -12.32
C LYS A 21 0.54 14.83 -11.65
N GLY A 22 -0.65 14.29 -11.43
CA GLY A 22 -0.86 12.93 -10.88
C GLY A 22 -2.26 12.74 -10.31
N ALA A 23 -2.79 11.51 -10.38
CA ALA A 23 -4.14 11.17 -9.91
C ALA A 23 -4.21 10.79 -8.42
N ASP A 24 -3.10 10.34 -7.84
CA ASP A 24 -3.08 9.73 -6.50
C ASP A 24 -2.31 10.61 -5.51
N TRP A 25 -3.04 11.50 -4.86
CA TRP A 25 -2.51 12.33 -3.78
C TRP A 25 -3.05 11.86 -2.45
N ILE A 26 -2.19 11.87 -1.42
CA ILE A 26 -2.60 11.61 -0.04
C ILE A 26 -3.71 12.55 0.46
N LEU A 27 -3.78 13.73 -0.14
CA LEU A 27 -4.84 14.70 0.03
C LEU A 27 -5.36 15.05 -1.36
N SER A 28 -6.57 14.62 -1.69
CA SER A 28 -7.19 14.98 -2.96
C SER A 28 -7.43 16.49 -3.04
N ARG A 29 -7.48 17.03 -4.26
CA ARG A 29 -7.85 18.43 -4.50
C ARG A 29 -9.21 18.75 -3.87
N ASP A 30 -10.19 17.87 -4.05
CA ASP A 30 -11.55 18.10 -3.57
C ASP A 30 -11.61 18.16 -2.04
N ASP A 31 -10.82 17.34 -1.34
CA ASP A 31 -10.76 17.35 0.11
C ASP A 31 -10.00 18.58 0.65
N ALA A 32 -8.92 18.98 -0.02
CA ALA A 32 -8.23 20.24 0.27
C ALA A 32 -9.16 21.44 0.12
N GLU A 33 -9.87 21.54 -1.02
CA GLU A 33 -10.84 22.60 -1.27
C GLU A 33 -11.99 22.57 -0.25
N ARG A 34 -12.49 21.37 0.12
CA ARG A 34 -13.55 21.22 1.12
C ARG A 34 -13.12 21.75 2.48
N TYR A 35 -11.88 21.45 2.91
CA TYR A 35 -11.33 22.00 4.15
C TYR A 35 -11.22 23.54 4.10
N ILE A 36 -10.67 24.08 3.02
CA ILE A 36 -10.49 25.53 2.85
C ILE A 36 -11.85 26.24 2.77
N ARG A 37 -12.84 25.69 2.06
CA ARG A 37 -14.23 26.19 2.05
C ARG A 37 -14.80 26.23 3.46
N ARG A 38 -14.65 25.16 4.25
CA ARG A 38 -15.13 25.14 5.64
C ARG A 38 -14.53 26.28 6.47
N LEU A 39 -13.24 26.56 6.32
CA LEU A 39 -12.62 27.69 6.99
C LEU A 39 -13.14 29.05 6.50
N ALA A 40 -13.39 29.19 5.19
CA ALA A 40 -14.01 30.39 4.62
C ALA A 40 -15.43 30.63 5.20
N TRP A 41 -16.22 29.57 5.37
CA TRP A 41 -17.54 29.64 6.03
C TRP A 41 -17.45 30.08 7.49
N HIS A 42 -16.32 29.83 8.16
CA HIS A 42 -16.05 30.31 9.52
C HIS A 42 -15.49 31.75 9.56
N GLY A 43 -15.44 32.44 8.42
CA GLY A 43 -15.13 33.87 8.33
C GLY A 43 -13.65 34.21 8.08
N LEU A 44 -12.80 33.24 7.72
CA LEU A 44 -11.40 33.54 7.37
C LEU A 44 -11.32 34.29 6.04
N SER A 45 -10.48 35.31 6.01
CA SER A 45 -10.14 36.08 4.81
C SER A 45 -9.29 35.28 3.81
N ASP A 46 -9.26 35.69 2.55
CA ASP A 46 -8.46 35.02 1.51
C ASP A 46 -6.95 35.00 1.82
N GLU A 47 -6.46 36.02 2.53
CA GLU A 47 -5.06 36.09 2.99
C GLU A 47 -4.79 35.03 4.07
N GLU A 48 -5.69 34.88 5.04
CA GLU A 48 -5.59 33.83 6.08
C GLU A 48 -5.73 32.43 5.49
N LEU A 49 -6.66 32.24 4.55
CA LEU A 49 -6.82 30.97 3.84
C LEU A 49 -5.57 30.62 3.03
N SER A 50 -4.93 31.62 2.39
CA SER A 50 -3.68 31.42 1.66
C SER A 50 -2.53 31.03 2.59
N ARG A 51 -2.49 31.55 3.83
CA ARG A 51 -1.53 31.14 4.86
C ARG A 51 -1.75 29.70 5.31
N VAL A 52 -3.01 29.32 5.55
CA VAL A 52 -3.37 27.94 5.89
C VAL A 52 -2.96 26.98 4.77
N TRP A 53 -3.29 27.33 3.52
CA TRP A 53 -2.89 26.53 2.36
C TRP A 53 -1.38 26.43 2.22
N ALA A 54 -0.62 27.51 2.49
CA ALA A 54 0.84 27.48 2.43
C ALA A 54 1.45 26.45 3.39
N VAL A 55 0.86 26.25 4.57
CA VAL A 55 1.32 25.20 5.51
C VAL A 55 0.95 23.81 4.99
N ILE A 56 -0.28 23.62 4.53
CA ILE A 56 -0.78 22.32 4.05
C ILE A 56 -0.02 21.86 2.80
N GLN A 57 0.19 22.76 1.83
CA GLN A 57 0.92 22.42 0.61
C GLN A 57 2.35 21.97 0.91
N ASN A 58 3.02 22.57 1.90
CA ASN A 58 4.38 22.18 2.27
C ASN A 58 4.40 20.78 2.91
N MET A 59 3.43 20.45 3.78
CA MET A 59 3.29 19.10 4.32
C MET A 59 3.02 18.07 3.22
N VAL A 60 2.08 18.36 2.31
CA VAL A 60 1.70 17.46 1.22
C VAL A 60 2.86 17.27 0.24
N SER A 61 3.64 18.33 -0.04
CA SER A 61 4.88 18.23 -0.80
C SER A 61 5.91 17.36 -0.11
N CYS A 62 6.11 17.49 1.22
CA CYS A 62 7.03 16.61 1.95
C CYS A 62 6.65 15.14 1.83
N VAL A 63 5.37 14.80 2.00
CA VAL A 63 4.87 13.42 1.82
C VAL A 63 5.17 12.93 0.41
N ARG A 64 4.85 13.73 -0.61
CA ARG A 64 5.02 13.35 -2.02
C ARG A 64 6.49 13.18 -2.40
N THR A 65 7.34 14.13 -2.04
CA THR A 65 8.78 14.06 -2.35
C THR A 65 9.45 12.85 -1.70
N MET A 66 8.91 12.39 -0.56
CA MET A 66 9.44 11.26 0.20
C MET A 66 8.68 9.95 -0.05
N ASN A 67 7.76 9.92 -1.03
CA ASN A 67 6.88 8.79 -1.35
C ASN A 67 6.19 8.16 -0.13
N LEU A 68 5.79 8.99 0.84
CA LEU A 68 5.05 8.51 2.00
C LEU A 68 3.60 8.24 1.59
N ASP A 69 3.05 7.14 2.07
CA ASP A 69 1.67 6.71 1.89
C ASP A 69 0.67 7.50 2.77
N SER A 70 1.18 8.27 3.74
CA SER A 70 0.37 8.94 4.75
C SER A 70 0.96 10.24 5.29
N LEU A 71 0.09 11.21 5.62
CA LEU A 71 0.47 12.40 6.38
C LEU A 71 0.91 12.07 7.82
N TYR A 72 0.54 10.90 8.34
CA TYR A 72 0.98 10.41 9.65
C TYR A 72 2.45 9.95 9.61
N GLY A 73 3.03 9.70 8.42
CA GLY A 73 4.42 9.31 8.22
C GLY A 73 5.45 10.42 8.48
N LEU A 74 5.03 11.69 8.55
CA LEU A 74 5.92 12.83 8.80
C LEU A 74 6.70 12.69 10.13
N THR A 75 8.01 12.89 10.07
CA THR A 75 8.95 12.92 11.22
C THR A 75 9.07 14.33 11.80
N ILE A 76 9.74 14.45 12.94
CA ILE A 76 10.13 15.75 13.50
C ILE A 76 10.80 16.64 12.46
N TYR A 77 11.72 16.10 11.65
CA TYR A 77 12.43 16.87 10.65
C TYR A 77 11.53 17.38 9.52
N ASP A 78 10.56 16.59 9.06
CA ASP A 78 9.67 17.02 7.98
C ASP A 78 8.75 18.15 8.44
N TYR A 79 8.36 18.16 9.72
CA TYR A 79 7.67 19.31 10.31
C TYR A 79 8.57 20.55 10.37
N GLN A 80 9.87 20.39 10.64
CA GLN A 80 10.81 21.50 10.58
C GLN A 80 10.95 22.05 9.15
N GLU A 81 11.05 21.18 8.14
CA GLU A 81 11.07 21.59 6.73
C GLU A 81 9.74 22.23 6.30
N THR A 82 8.60 21.73 6.80
CA THR A 82 7.28 22.35 6.59
C THR A 82 7.26 23.79 7.11
N VAL A 83 7.79 24.04 8.31
CA VAL A 83 7.92 25.40 8.88
C VAL A 83 8.81 26.27 8.02
N ARG A 84 9.99 25.78 7.62
CA ARG A 84 10.93 26.52 6.76
C ARG A 84 10.31 26.84 5.40
N GLY A 85 9.60 25.89 4.80
CA GLY A 85 8.87 26.05 3.55
C GLY A 85 7.76 27.09 3.66
N ALA A 86 6.94 27.03 4.71
CA ALA A 86 5.88 28.00 4.95
C ALA A 86 6.41 29.44 5.16
N ILE A 87 7.56 29.60 5.80
CA ILE A 87 8.28 30.88 5.90
C ILE A 87 8.79 31.32 4.52
N GLY A 88 9.38 30.39 3.76
CA GLY A 88 9.92 30.64 2.42
C GLY A 88 8.90 31.08 1.38
N GLU A 89 7.63 30.66 1.53
CA GLU A 89 6.50 31.07 0.68
C GLU A 89 6.17 32.58 0.80
N LYS A 90 6.74 33.31 1.76
CA LYS A 90 6.50 34.76 1.99
C LYS A 90 5.03 35.12 2.20
N MET A 91 4.26 34.24 2.84
CA MET A 91 2.86 34.47 3.20
C MET A 91 2.70 35.14 4.58
N GLY A 92 3.65 35.97 4.99
CA GLY A 92 3.62 36.67 6.28
C GLY A 92 4.06 35.85 7.49
N PHE A 93 4.60 34.64 7.31
CA PHE A 93 5.34 33.93 8.35
C PHE A 93 6.80 34.40 8.39
N THR A 94 7.33 34.54 9.59
CA THR A 94 8.72 34.92 9.87
C THR A 94 9.42 33.83 10.68
N ALA A 95 10.75 33.88 10.74
CA ALA A 95 11.55 32.91 11.51
C ALA A 95 11.58 33.26 13.01
N ASP A 96 10.39 33.30 13.62
CA ASP A 96 10.18 33.62 15.03
C ASP A 96 9.21 32.64 15.72
N GLU A 97 9.18 32.70 17.05
CA GLU A 97 8.36 31.82 17.89
C GLU A 97 6.86 31.93 17.57
N ALA A 98 6.36 33.15 17.34
CA ALA A 98 4.95 33.41 17.10
C ALA A 98 4.48 32.71 15.81
N SER A 99 5.24 32.85 14.73
CA SER A 99 4.98 32.21 13.45
C SER A 99 5.05 30.68 13.55
N VAL A 100 6.05 30.13 14.25
CA VAL A 100 6.18 28.69 14.44
C VAL A 100 4.98 28.14 15.22
N ARG A 101 4.59 28.77 16.32
CA ARG A 101 3.41 28.36 17.10
C ARG A 101 2.12 28.44 16.28
N GLU A 102 1.97 29.47 15.45
CA GLU A 102 0.83 29.61 14.55
C GLU A 102 0.79 28.49 13.49
N ILE A 103 1.93 28.19 12.86
CA ILE A 103 2.05 27.08 11.90
C ILE A 103 1.63 25.76 12.55
N PHE A 104 2.17 25.43 13.72
CA PHE A 104 1.78 24.21 14.44
C PHE A 104 0.29 24.21 14.86
N ALA A 105 -0.30 25.37 15.15
CA ALA A 105 -1.73 25.47 15.42
C ALA A 105 -2.58 25.18 14.17
N ILE A 106 -2.14 25.64 12.98
CA ILE A 106 -2.76 25.32 11.70
C ILE A 106 -2.69 23.81 11.44
N ILE A 107 -1.51 23.20 11.62
CA ILE A 107 -1.30 21.76 11.44
C ILE A 107 -2.21 20.96 12.38
N LYS A 108 -2.30 21.33 13.66
CA LYS A 108 -3.20 20.68 14.63
C LYS A 108 -4.67 20.74 14.21
N LYS A 109 -5.15 21.90 13.77
CA LYS A 109 -6.53 22.07 13.28
C LYS A 109 -6.79 21.25 12.03
N PHE A 110 -5.83 21.20 11.11
CA PHE A 110 -5.93 20.39 9.91
C PHE A 110 -6.00 18.89 10.23
N PHE A 111 -5.12 18.36 11.08
CA PHE A 111 -5.20 16.94 11.49
C PHE A 111 -6.47 16.60 12.29
N ALA A 112 -7.03 17.55 13.05
CA ALA A 112 -8.33 17.36 13.71
C ALA A 112 -9.48 17.23 12.69
N TYR A 113 -9.40 17.95 11.57
CA TYR A 113 -10.32 17.79 10.45
C TYR A 113 -10.06 16.48 9.70
N TYR A 114 -8.81 16.22 9.29
CA TYR A 114 -8.40 15.10 8.44
C TYR A 114 -8.78 13.74 9.05
N ARG A 115 -8.57 13.56 10.37
CA ARG A 115 -8.97 12.36 11.13
C ARG A 115 -10.46 12.03 11.10
N ARG A 116 -11.32 12.99 10.80
CA ARG A 116 -12.77 12.75 10.75
C ARG A 116 -13.20 12.07 9.45
N TYR A 117 -12.35 12.07 8.43
CA TYR A 117 -12.67 11.62 7.07
C TYR A 117 -11.83 10.43 6.61
N LEU A 118 -10.64 10.26 7.16
CA LEU A 118 -9.82 9.05 7.03
C LEU A 118 -9.68 8.52 8.45
N SER A 119 -10.08 7.27 8.70
CA SER A 119 -10.04 6.64 10.03
C SER A 119 -8.65 6.01 10.26
N PRO A 120 -7.63 6.75 10.76
CA PRO A 120 -6.35 6.14 11.10
C PRO A 120 -6.53 5.15 12.26
N SER A 121 -5.56 4.26 12.43
CA SER A 121 -5.54 3.46 13.66
C SER A 121 -5.39 4.37 14.89
N PRO A 122 -5.94 3.97 16.06
CA PRO A 122 -5.74 4.72 17.30
C PRO A 122 -4.27 4.94 17.65
N GLU A 123 -3.41 3.99 17.30
CA GLU A 123 -1.96 4.01 17.52
C GLU A 123 -1.28 5.06 16.65
N GLU A 124 -1.52 5.07 15.33
CA GLU A 124 -1.02 6.10 14.40
C GLU A 124 -1.43 7.51 14.86
N ALA A 125 -2.70 7.67 15.24
CA ALA A 125 -3.21 8.95 15.68
C ALA A 125 -2.56 9.42 16.99
N ALA A 126 -2.23 8.50 17.90
CA ALA A 126 -1.52 8.80 19.14
C ALA A 126 -0.06 9.18 18.86
N LEU A 127 0.63 8.39 18.03
CA LEU A 127 2.00 8.64 17.64
C LEU A 127 2.15 9.97 16.90
N GLN A 128 1.28 10.28 15.94
CA GLN A 128 1.33 11.57 15.25
C GLN A 128 1.15 12.76 16.20
N ARG A 129 0.27 12.64 17.21
CA ARG A 129 0.13 13.71 18.22
C ARG A 129 1.40 13.88 19.05
N GLN A 130 2.06 12.78 19.37
CA GLN A 130 3.35 12.80 20.06
C GLN A 130 4.43 13.42 19.19
N THR A 131 4.63 12.94 17.96
CA THR A 131 5.60 13.50 17.00
C THR A 131 5.36 15.00 16.79
N LEU A 132 4.11 15.44 16.65
CA LEU A 132 3.81 16.86 16.47
C LEU A 132 4.16 17.71 17.71
N LYS A 133 4.02 17.14 18.91
CA LYS A 133 4.42 17.79 20.17
C LYS A 133 5.94 17.88 20.27
N GLU A 134 6.65 16.81 19.97
CA GLU A 134 8.12 16.74 19.98
C GLU A 134 8.73 17.62 18.87
N ALA A 135 8.10 17.66 17.70
CA ALA A 135 8.48 18.54 16.61
C ALA A 135 8.39 20.01 17.01
N LEU A 136 7.31 20.42 17.68
CA LEU A 136 7.23 21.77 18.22
C LEU A 136 8.30 22.01 19.30
N ALA A 137 8.54 21.03 20.18
CA ALA A 137 9.55 21.14 21.23
C ALA A 137 10.97 21.29 20.64
N SER A 138 11.24 20.73 19.46
CA SER A 138 12.55 20.85 18.79
C SER A 138 12.94 22.29 18.40
N PHE A 139 12.00 23.24 18.41
CA PHE A 139 12.24 24.67 18.22
C PHE A 139 12.58 25.42 19.52
N PHE A 140 12.80 24.69 20.62
CA PHE A 140 13.15 25.25 21.91
C PHE A 140 14.35 24.51 22.50
N ASP A 141 15.33 25.27 22.98
CA ASP A 141 16.48 24.75 23.74
C ASP A 141 16.48 25.44 25.10
N GLU A 142 16.38 24.65 26.18
CA GLU A 142 16.20 25.15 27.56
C GLU A 142 15.08 26.20 27.75
N GLY A 143 14.08 26.21 26.86
CA GLY A 143 12.95 27.15 26.87
C GLY A 143 13.15 28.40 26.00
N GLU A 144 14.34 28.63 25.45
CA GLU A 144 14.62 29.69 24.48
C GLU A 144 14.27 29.23 23.07
N PHE A 145 13.65 30.12 22.29
CA PHE A 145 13.31 29.82 20.89
C PHE A 145 14.56 29.71 20.04
N ILE A 146 14.68 28.58 19.33
CA ILE A 146 15.73 28.35 18.34
C ILE A 146 15.10 27.92 17.02
N MET A 147 15.67 28.40 15.91
CA MET A 147 15.40 27.79 14.61
C MET A 147 16.36 26.62 14.44
N PRO A 148 15.87 25.36 14.34
CA PRO A 148 16.74 24.21 14.15
C PRO A 148 17.58 24.41 12.89
N LYS A 149 18.86 24.04 12.96
CA LYS A 149 19.75 24.14 11.80
C LYS A 149 19.24 23.22 10.69
N LYS A 150 19.31 23.69 9.44
CA LYS A 150 19.03 22.84 8.28
C LYS A 150 20.02 21.68 8.26
N ARG A 151 19.60 20.49 7.84
CA ARG A 151 20.52 19.37 7.62
C ARG A 151 21.67 19.86 6.72
N THR A 152 22.89 19.57 7.14
CA THR A 152 24.07 19.71 6.27
C THR A 152 24.37 18.33 5.69
N LYS A 153 25.04 18.24 4.54
CA LYS A 153 25.47 16.98 3.89
C LYS A 153 26.49 16.16 4.73
N LYS A 154 26.42 16.22 6.06
CA LYS A 154 27.34 15.57 6.99
C LYS A 154 26.79 14.26 7.56
N GLU A 155 25.51 13.95 7.34
CA GLU A 155 24.92 12.65 7.68
C GLU A 155 25.33 11.62 6.62
N PHE A 156 25.77 10.44 7.05
CA PHE A 156 26.45 9.46 6.18
C PHE A 156 25.62 9.12 4.95
N TYR A 157 24.37 8.66 5.12
CA TYR A 157 23.51 8.23 4.01
C TYR A 157 23.16 9.40 3.08
N SER A 158 22.70 10.54 3.62
CA SER A 158 22.35 11.73 2.83
C SER A 158 23.57 12.45 2.21
N SER A 159 24.79 12.06 2.59
CA SER A 159 26.03 12.57 1.99
C SER A 159 26.50 11.76 0.78
N LEU A 160 25.94 10.57 0.55
CA LEU A 160 26.31 9.73 -0.57
C LEU A 160 25.90 10.42 -1.89
N ASN A 161 26.82 10.48 -2.84
CA ASN A 161 26.53 10.95 -4.20
C ASN A 161 26.16 9.74 -5.07
N TYR A 162 24.89 9.65 -5.44
CA TYR A 162 24.30 8.54 -6.19
C TYR A 162 24.85 8.37 -7.63
N GLU A 163 25.59 9.37 -8.14
CA GLU A 163 26.24 9.36 -9.45
C GLU A 163 27.73 8.96 -9.40
N GLU A 164 28.31 8.78 -8.21
CA GLU A 164 29.73 8.46 -8.02
C GLU A 164 29.92 7.04 -7.47
N MET A 165 30.97 6.35 -7.92
CA MET A 165 31.39 5.08 -7.32
C MET A 165 31.77 5.30 -5.85
N LEU A 166 31.11 4.56 -4.96
CA LEU A 166 31.48 4.55 -3.55
C LEU A 166 32.80 3.78 -3.35
N GLY A 167 33.68 4.32 -2.51
CA GLY A 167 34.89 3.62 -2.07
C GLY A 167 34.56 2.46 -1.10
N PRO A 168 35.48 1.50 -0.92
CA PRO A 168 35.25 0.29 -0.11
C PRO A 168 34.84 0.62 1.34
N ASP A 169 35.51 1.56 2.01
CA ASP A 169 35.17 1.97 3.37
C ASP A 169 33.74 2.55 3.52
N MET A 170 33.18 3.09 2.43
CA MET A 170 31.81 3.62 2.41
C MET A 170 30.80 2.51 2.13
N LEU A 171 31.15 1.53 1.30
CA LEU A 171 30.34 0.33 1.08
C LEU A 171 30.21 -0.48 2.38
N ASP A 172 31.32 -0.77 3.07
CA ASP A 172 31.31 -1.51 4.35
C ASP A 172 30.42 -0.85 5.41
N LYS A 173 30.39 0.50 5.44
CA LYS A 173 29.53 1.25 6.37
C LYS A 173 28.06 1.22 5.96
N LEU A 174 27.76 1.21 4.66
CA LEU A 174 26.41 1.08 4.15
C LEU A 174 25.87 -0.31 4.44
N ASP A 175 26.66 -1.35 4.21
CA ASP A 175 26.31 -2.74 4.49
C ASP A 175 26.04 -2.95 5.99
N ALA A 176 26.94 -2.47 6.86
CA ALA A 176 26.72 -2.57 8.31
C ALA A 176 25.46 -1.80 8.78
N LEU A 177 25.12 -0.68 8.14
CA LEU A 177 23.89 0.06 8.44
C LEU A 177 22.66 -0.72 7.99
N MET A 178 22.70 -1.30 6.79
CA MET A 178 21.64 -2.12 6.21
C MET A 178 21.39 -3.38 7.04
N ASP A 179 22.45 -4.14 7.38
CA ASP A 179 22.37 -5.34 8.20
C ASP A 179 21.78 -5.04 9.59
N GLY A 180 22.24 -3.96 10.22
CA GLY A 180 21.71 -3.52 11.51
C GLY A 180 20.23 -3.16 11.45
N LEU A 181 19.79 -2.52 10.36
CA LEU A 181 18.38 -2.19 10.15
C LEU A 181 17.54 -3.44 9.88
N LEU A 182 17.99 -4.32 8.99
CA LEU A 182 17.29 -5.56 8.65
C LEU A 182 17.14 -6.47 9.88
N ALA A 183 18.17 -6.58 10.72
CA ALA A 183 18.08 -7.32 11.99
C ALA A 183 17.04 -6.73 12.96
N ARG A 184 16.86 -5.40 12.97
CA ARG A 184 15.82 -4.75 13.78
C ARG A 184 14.42 -4.99 13.22
N ILE A 185 14.27 -4.98 11.90
CA ILE A 185 13.02 -5.29 11.20
C ILE A 185 12.63 -6.74 11.46
N ASP A 186 13.58 -7.66 11.32
CA ASP A 186 13.43 -9.08 11.62
C ASP A 186 12.91 -9.30 13.05
N ALA A 187 13.62 -8.75 14.05
CA ALA A 187 13.20 -8.86 15.45
C ALA A 187 11.84 -8.20 15.74
N PHE A 188 11.44 -7.21 14.93
CA PHE A 188 10.15 -6.54 15.07
C PHE A 188 8.99 -7.43 14.61
N TYR A 189 9.14 -8.12 13.48
CA TYR A 189 8.11 -9.00 12.92
C TYR A 189 8.05 -10.38 13.57
N HIS A 190 9.09 -10.80 14.29
CA HIS A 190 9.05 -12.03 15.10
C HIS A 190 8.28 -11.90 16.44
N GLN A 191 7.66 -10.75 16.71
CA GLN A 191 6.79 -10.58 17.88
C GLN A 191 5.47 -11.33 17.71
N ASP A 192 4.92 -11.89 18.80
CA ASP A 192 3.68 -12.70 18.80
C ASP A 192 2.51 -12.10 18.00
N ARG A 193 2.39 -10.76 17.99
CA ARG A 193 1.31 -10.05 17.29
C ARG A 193 1.33 -10.22 15.76
N TYR A 194 2.48 -10.55 15.17
CA TYR A 194 2.67 -10.67 13.72
C TYR A 194 2.81 -12.12 13.25
N VAL A 195 2.65 -13.11 14.14
CA VAL A 195 2.76 -14.53 13.78
C VAL A 195 1.78 -14.90 12.66
N ASN A 196 0.51 -14.47 12.77
CA ASN A 196 -0.48 -14.71 11.73
C ASN A 196 -0.14 -14.03 10.40
N ASP A 197 0.53 -12.87 10.45
CA ASP A 197 0.97 -12.18 9.23
C ASP A 197 2.09 -12.95 8.53
N LEU A 198 3.07 -13.44 9.29
CA LEU A 198 4.15 -14.26 8.76
C LEU A 198 3.62 -15.58 8.19
N GLU A 199 2.72 -16.28 8.92
CA GLU A 199 2.10 -17.51 8.42
C GLU A 199 1.33 -17.29 7.12
N ARG A 200 0.51 -16.23 7.05
CA ARG A 200 -0.23 -15.85 5.84
C ARG A 200 0.71 -15.50 4.70
N ALA A 201 1.74 -14.68 4.95
CA ALA A 201 2.72 -14.30 3.95
C ALA A 201 3.46 -15.52 3.39
N THR A 202 3.88 -16.46 4.24
CA THR A 202 4.52 -17.70 3.81
C THR A 202 3.56 -18.53 2.95
N HIS A 203 2.29 -18.65 3.33
CA HIS A 203 1.31 -19.36 2.52
C HIS A 203 1.10 -18.70 1.14
N LEU A 204 0.96 -17.38 1.08
CA LEU A 204 0.85 -16.63 -0.16
C LEU A 204 2.10 -16.77 -1.03
N PHE A 205 3.28 -16.77 -0.43
CA PHE A 205 4.55 -16.88 -1.13
C PHE A 205 4.80 -18.29 -1.68
N CYS A 206 4.54 -19.34 -0.89
CA CYS A 206 4.77 -20.73 -1.28
C CYS A 206 3.63 -21.31 -2.14
N GLY A 207 2.41 -20.78 -2.03
CA GLY A 207 1.22 -21.30 -2.68
C GLY A 207 0.52 -22.42 -1.88
N PRO A 208 -0.66 -22.89 -2.33
CA PRO A 208 -1.56 -23.75 -1.56
C PRO A 208 -1.04 -25.17 -1.30
N ASP A 209 -0.15 -25.69 -2.14
CA ASP A 209 0.49 -27.01 -1.97
C ASP A 209 1.84 -26.91 -1.21
N GLY A 210 2.27 -25.69 -0.86
CA GLY A 210 3.44 -25.48 -0.03
C GLY A 210 3.14 -25.89 1.39
N GLU A 211 3.55 -27.09 1.80
CA GLU A 211 3.62 -27.46 3.22
C GLU A 211 4.47 -26.40 3.92
N THR A 212 3.79 -25.57 4.73
CA THR A 212 4.34 -24.46 5.51
C THR A 212 5.69 -24.84 6.15
N GLY A 213 6.76 -24.14 5.78
CA GLY A 213 8.08 -24.24 6.43
C GLY A 213 8.89 -25.51 6.12
N ASP A 214 8.28 -26.69 6.10
CA ASP A 214 9.01 -27.98 6.02
C ASP A 214 9.76 -28.16 4.69
N ILE A 215 9.20 -27.71 3.56
CA ILE A 215 9.88 -27.78 2.26
C ILE A 215 11.13 -26.90 2.25
N LEU A 216 11.07 -25.71 2.87
CA LEU A 216 12.20 -24.78 2.95
C LEU A 216 13.33 -25.36 3.83
N HIS A 217 12.98 -26.12 4.87
CA HIS A 217 13.94 -26.84 5.71
C HIS A 217 14.58 -28.07 5.03
N HIS A 218 14.06 -28.50 3.88
CA HIS A 218 14.57 -29.62 3.09
C HIS A 218 15.33 -29.21 1.83
N LEU A 219 15.37 -27.92 1.52
CA LEU A 219 16.21 -27.39 0.45
C LEU A 219 17.70 -27.42 0.86
N PRO A 220 18.64 -27.53 -0.10
CA PRO A 220 20.05 -27.24 0.15
C PRO A 220 20.20 -25.84 0.77
N GLU A 221 21.15 -25.67 1.69
CA GLU A 221 21.35 -24.45 2.47
C GLU A 221 21.44 -23.19 1.59
N GLU A 222 22.23 -23.22 0.52
CA GLU A 222 22.36 -22.13 -0.46
C GLU A 222 21.01 -21.78 -1.13
N THR A 223 20.22 -22.79 -1.52
CA THR A 223 18.91 -22.58 -2.16
C THR A 223 17.86 -22.09 -1.16
N ALA A 224 17.97 -22.54 0.09
CA ALA A 224 17.10 -22.08 1.17
C ALA A 224 17.35 -20.60 1.49
N GLU A 225 18.62 -20.18 1.59
CA GLU A 225 19.01 -18.78 1.80
C GLU A 225 18.50 -17.88 0.67
N GLU A 226 18.74 -18.23 -0.60
CA GLU A 226 18.21 -17.48 -1.74
C GLU A 226 16.69 -17.34 -1.70
N THR A 227 15.98 -18.43 -1.38
CA THR A 227 14.51 -18.44 -1.29
C THR A 227 14.01 -17.55 -0.15
N TRP A 228 14.69 -17.56 1.01
CA TRP A 228 14.36 -16.70 2.13
C TRP A 228 14.62 -15.23 1.83
N MET A 229 15.67 -14.90 1.08
CA MET A 229 15.89 -13.53 0.60
C MET A 229 14.74 -13.06 -0.31
N THR A 230 14.28 -13.91 -1.25
CA THR A 230 13.11 -13.59 -2.10
C THR A 230 11.84 -13.44 -1.27
N PHE A 231 11.67 -14.25 -0.22
CA PHE A 231 10.52 -14.15 0.69
C PHE A 231 10.52 -12.82 1.43
N TRP A 232 11.65 -12.41 2.02
CA TRP A 232 11.74 -11.15 2.75
C TRP A 232 11.57 -9.94 1.83
N ASP A 233 12.04 -10.01 0.58
CA ASP A 233 11.72 -9.01 -0.44
C ASP A 233 10.20 -8.92 -0.68
N TYR A 234 9.51 -10.05 -0.88
CA TYR A 234 8.05 -10.04 -1.00
C TYR A 234 7.36 -9.49 0.27
N PHE A 235 7.76 -9.97 1.46
CA PHE A 235 7.13 -9.59 2.71
C PHE A 235 7.31 -8.10 3.00
N LEU A 236 8.52 -7.56 2.86
CA LEU A 236 8.79 -6.18 3.25
C LEU A 236 8.15 -5.15 2.30
N PHE A 237 8.07 -5.46 1.01
CA PHE A 237 7.69 -4.49 -0.01
C PHE A 237 6.29 -4.68 -0.59
N ASP A 238 5.75 -5.90 -0.60
CA ASP A 238 4.49 -6.20 -1.28
C ASP A 238 3.41 -6.82 -0.38
N TYR A 239 3.76 -7.47 0.73
CA TYR A 239 2.76 -8.04 1.63
C TYR A 239 1.93 -6.93 2.29
N HIS A 240 0.68 -7.23 2.65
CA HIS A 240 -0.21 -6.31 3.35
C HIS A 240 -0.61 -6.92 4.69
N LEU A 241 -0.35 -6.19 5.78
CA LEU A 241 -0.66 -6.64 7.13
C LEU A 241 -2.17 -6.84 7.32
N LEU A 242 -2.55 -7.88 8.06
CA LEU A 242 -3.93 -8.26 8.30
C LEU A 242 -4.77 -7.13 8.89
N ASP A 243 -4.26 -6.43 9.90
CA ASP A 243 -5.03 -5.43 10.66
C ASP A 243 -5.01 -4.04 10.04
N SER A 244 -3.83 -3.56 9.63
CA SER A 244 -3.66 -2.19 9.13
C SER A 244 -3.83 -2.08 7.61
N ASP A 245 -3.65 -3.18 6.87
CA ASP A 245 -3.51 -3.20 5.41
C ASP A 245 -2.30 -2.38 4.90
N GLU A 246 -1.34 -2.08 5.78
CA GLU A 246 -0.10 -1.40 5.41
C GLU A 246 0.95 -2.39 4.93
N ILE A 247 1.85 -1.92 4.07
CA ILE A 247 3.06 -2.66 3.69
C ILE A 247 4.00 -2.74 4.90
N PRO A 248 4.60 -3.90 5.23
CA PRO A 248 5.45 -4.04 6.41
C PRO A 248 6.56 -2.99 6.53
N LEU A 249 7.29 -2.69 5.47
CA LEU A 249 8.34 -1.67 5.57
C LEU A 249 7.80 -0.29 6.00
N GLN A 250 6.63 0.10 5.48
CA GLN A 250 5.93 1.33 5.86
C GLN A 250 5.45 1.28 7.31
N HIS A 251 4.84 0.15 7.71
CA HIS A 251 4.37 -0.06 9.07
C HIS A 251 5.50 0.00 10.10
N PHE A 252 6.62 -0.67 9.82
CA PHE A 252 7.82 -0.61 10.65
C PHE A 252 8.33 0.83 10.78
N PHE A 253 8.43 1.55 9.66
CA PHE A 253 8.86 2.94 9.64
C PHE A 253 7.92 3.81 10.48
N HIS A 254 6.60 3.71 10.28
CA HIS A 254 5.60 4.46 11.01
C HIS A 254 5.75 4.32 12.51
N LEU A 255 5.92 3.10 13.02
CA LEU A 255 5.99 2.82 14.46
C LEU A 255 7.38 3.06 15.09
N ASN A 256 8.45 3.10 14.29
CA ASN A 256 9.82 3.17 14.80
C ASN A 256 10.60 4.42 14.39
N LYS A 257 10.10 5.28 13.50
CA LYS A 257 10.81 6.48 13.00
C LYS A 257 11.46 7.36 14.07
N GLU A 258 10.88 7.50 15.25
CA GLU A 258 11.46 8.32 16.33
C GLU A 258 12.61 7.62 17.09
N LYS A 259 12.76 6.30 16.93
CA LYS A 259 13.83 5.47 17.50
C LYS A 259 14.91 5.13 16.48
N LEU A 260 14.81 5.67 15.28
CA LEU A 260 15.75 5.46 14.19
C LEU A 260 16.70 6.65 14.11
N SER A 261 17.96 6.36 13.80
CA SER A 261 18.92 7.37 13.41
C SER A 261 18.51 8.00 12.09
N LEU A 262 19.04 9.19 11.81
CA LEU A 262 18.70 9.92 10.59
C LEU A 262 19.14 9.17 9.32
N SER A 263 20.29 8.47 9.36
CA SER A 263 20.72 7.61 8.26
C SER A 263 19.78 6.42 8.04
N GLU A 264 19.26 5.78 9.11
CA GLU A 264 18.27 4.70 8.98
C GLU A 264 16.94 5.22 8.42
N ILE A 265 16.50 6.41 8.82
CA ILE A 265 15.29 7.05 8.27
C ILE A 265 15.46 7.32 6.77
N ASP A 266 16.57 7.91 6.37
CA ASP A 266 16.83 8.23 4.97
C ASP A 266 16.97 6.95 4.12
N MET A 267 17.60 5.90 4.66
CA MET A 267 17.70 4.59 4.00
C MET A 267 16.33 3.90 3.85
N LEU A 268 15.51 3.86 4.91
CA LEU A 268 14.15 3.31 4.80
C LEU A 268 13.29 4.08 3.78
N ARG A 269 13.42 5.40 3.74
CA ARG A 269 12.71 6.23 2.75
C ARG A 269 13.12 5.92 1.34
N ASP A 270 14.40 5.64 1.12
CA ASP A 270 14.91 5.20 -0.17
C ASP A 270 14.36 3.81 -0.54
N MET A 271 14.40 2.85 0.40
CA MET A 271 13.81 1.52 0.19
C MET A 271 12.31 1.61 -0.19
N MET A 272 11.53 2.44 0.52
CA MET A 272 10.09 2.62 0.25
C MET A 272 9.78 3.28 -1.10
N GLN A 273 10.80 3.76 -1.85
CA GLN A 273 10.62 4.24 -3.23
C GLN A 273 10.78 3.15 -4.29
N SER A 274 11.19 1.95 -3.89
CA SER A 274 11.31 0.83 -4.81
C SER A 274 9.94 0.35 -5.29
N GLU A 275 9.83 0.10 -6.58
CA GLU A 275 8.61 -0.40 -7.22
C GLU A 275 8.83 -1.82 -7.76
N PHE A 276 7.86 -2.71 -7.53
CA PHE A 276 7.88 -4.04 -8.13
C PHE A 276 7.75 -3.94 -9.65
N MET A 277 8.78 -4.37 -10.38
CA MET A 277 8.86 -4.24 -11.83
C MET A 277 9.15 -5.60 -12.47
N ILE A 278 8.45 -5.89 -13.59
CA ILE A 278 8.76 -7.02 -14.47
C ILE A 278 9.34 -6.47 -15.76
N PHE A 279 10.51 -6.96 -16.18
CA PHE A 279 11.24 -6.35 -17.27
C PHE A 279 12.12 -7.30 -18.07
N THR A 280 12.57 -6.82 -19.23
CA THR A 280 13.59 -7.45 -20.06
C THR A 280 14.72 -6.47 -20.30
N ILE A 281 15.96 -6.95 -20.35
CA ILE A 281 17.12 -6.13 -20.73
C ILE A 281 17.21 -6.10 -22.26
N GLU A 282 17.25 -4.90 -22.83
CA GLU A 282 17.32 -4.65 -24.27
C GLU A 282 18.74 -4.33 -24.73
N GLU A 283 19.52 -3.66 -23.89
CA GLU A 283 20.89 -3.21 -24.16
C GLU A 283 21.69 -3.24 -22.87
N ASP A 284 22.85 -3.91 -22.90
CA ASP A 284 23.86 -3.88 -21.83
C ASP A 284 24.87 -2.78 -22.16
N ARG A 285 25.11 -1.87 -21.21
CA ARG A 285 26.04 -0.73 -21.33
C ARG A 285 27.24 -0.84 -20.38
N GLY A 286 27.53 -2.03 -19.85
CA GLY A 286 28.58 -2.25 -18.86
C GLY A 286 28.07 -1.97 -17.45
N ASP A 287 28.08 -0.70 -17.04
CA ASP A 287 27.71 -0.32 -15.66
C ASP A 287 26.19 -0.16 -15.47
N SER A 288 25.43 -0.15 -16.57
CA SER A 288 23.97 -0.04 -16.55
C SER A 288 23.34 -0.81 -17.70
N CYS A 289 22.07 -1.15 -17.54
CA CYS A 289 21.26 -1.85 -18.52
C CYS A 289 20.06 -0.98 -18.90
N ARG A 290 19.73 -0.96 -20.20
CA ARG A 290 18.47 -0.43 -20.69
C ARG A 290 17.43 -1.53 -20.63
N CYS A 291 16.46 -1.37 -19.75
CA CYS A 291 15.40 -2.33 -19.51
C CYS A 291 14.08 -1.83 -20.09
N ARG A 292 13.22 -2.77 -20.48
CA ARG A 292 11.84 -2.52 -20.91
C ARG A 292 10.88 -3.14 -19.91
N ASN A 293 9.97 -2.33 -19.36
CA ASN A 293 8.87 -2.82 -18.54
C ASN A 293 7.94 -3.69 -19.38
N LEU A 294 7.64 -4.91 -18.93
CA LEU A 294 6.83 -5.86 -19.67
C LEU A 294 5.40 -5.35 -19.87
N LEU A 295 4.81 -4.72 -18.85
CA LEU A 295 3.39 -4.35 -18.83
C LEU A 295 3.15 -2.97 -19.44
N THR A 296 4.05 -2.00 -19.20
CA THR A 296 3.89 -0.62 -19.69
C THR A 296 4.66 -0.32 -20.99
N ASP A 297 5.59 -1.21 -21.40
CA ASP A 297 6.52 -1.01 -22.51
C ASP A 297 7.50 0.17 -22.34
N GLU A 298 7.48 0.84 -21.19
CA GLU A 298 8.37 1.96 -20.86
C GLU A 298 9.82 1.49 -20.75
N LEU A 299 10.74 2.36 -21.17
CA LEU A 299 12.17 2.10 -21.12
C LEU A 299 12.76 2.79 -19.89
N VAL A 300 13.44 2.01 -19.06
CA VAL A 300 14.13 2.47 -17.85
C VAL A 300 15.61 2.11 -17.93
N THR A 301 16.45 2.86 -17.23
CA THR A 301 17.88 2.56 -17.10
C THR A 301 18.14 2.12 -15.68
N LEU A 302 18.58 0.87 -15.52
CA LEU A 302 18.85 0.26 -14.23
C LEU A 302 20.35 -0.02 -14.09
N PRO A 303 20.89 -0.11 -12.87
CA PRO A 303 22.22 -0.68 -12.65
C PRO A 303 22.34 -2.06 -13.28
N HIS A 304 23.56 -2.42 -13.71
CA HIS A 304 23.81 -3.77 -14.21
C HIS A 304 23.57 -4.78 -13.07
N PRO A 305 22.69 -5.77 -13.25
CA PRO A 305 22.42 -6.75 -12.21
C PRO A 305 23.55 -7.79 -12.17
N ASP A 306 24.04 -8.11 -10.97
CA ASP A 306 25.04 -9.17 -10.75
C ASP A 306 24.44 -10.56 -11.05
N LEU A 307 24.37 -10.90 -12.33
CA LEU A 307 23.77 -12.13 -12.82
C LEU A 307 24.85 -13.02 -13.45
N PRO A 308 24.75 -14.36 -13.30
CA PRO A 308 25.65 -15.28 -13.99
C PRO A 308 25.61 -15.07 -15.50
N LEU A 309 26.69 -15.44 -16.20
CA LEU A 309 26.75 -15.44 -17.67
C LEU A 309 25.58 -16.24 -18.26
N MET A 310 24.53 -15.55 -18.70
CA MET A 310 23.33 -16.17 -19.25
C MET A 310 22.81 -15.41 -20.46
N ASP A 311 22.10 -16.10 -21.35
CA ASP A 311 21.47 -15.48 -22.52
C ASP A 311 20.25 -14.66 -22.09
N VAL A 312 20.51 -13.39 -21.80
CA VAL A 312 19.52 -12.38 -21.42
C VAL A 312 18.36 -12.29 -22.42
N SER A 313 18.58 -12.63 -23.70
CA SER A 313 17.53 -12.66 -24.73
C SER A 313 16.50 -13.78 -24.54
N GLN A 314 16.77 -14.73 -23.65
CA GLN A 314 15.86 -15.82 -23.24
C GLN A 314 15.43 -15.74 -21.76
N GLN A 315 15.66 -14.62 -21.07
CA GLN A 315 15.28 -14.40 -19.67
C GLN A 315 14.20 -13.32 -19.48
N ILE A 316 13.35 -13.46 -18.48
CA ILE A 316 12.53 -12.38 -17.96
C ILE A 316 12.94 -12.11 -16.52
N PHE A 317 12.93 -10.83 -16.13
CA PHE A 317 13.37 -10.38 -14.82
C PHE A 317 12.21 -9.81 -14.06
N TYR A 318 12.23 -9.97 -12.74
CA TYR A 318 11.40 -9.18 -11.85
C TYR A 318 12.10 -8.90 -10.52
N GLY A 319 11.69 -7.82 -9.87
CA GLY A 319 12.21 -7.41 -8.56
C GLY A 319 11.80 -5.97 -8.26
N HIS A 320 12.16 -5.51 -7.07
CA HIS A 320 11.94 -4.14 -6.65
C HIS A 320 13.06 -3.23 -7.15
N VAL A 321 12.68 -2.12 -7.78
CA VAL A 321 13.61 -1.24 -8.47
C VAL A 321 13.37 0.20 -8.06
N HIS A 322 14.43 0.92 -7.66
CA HIS A 322 14.41 2.35 -7.42
C HIS A 322 15.20 3.11 -8.50
N LEU A 323 14.56 4.09 -9.15
CA LEU A 323 15.09 4.79 -10.34
C LEU A 323 16.14 5.87 -10.04
N CYS A 324 16.39 6.26 -8.77
CA CYS A 324 17.27 7.38 -8.40
C CYS A 324 18.48 7.04 -7.51
N GLY A 325 18.76 5.76 -7.25
CA GLY A 325 20.10 5.30 -6.84
C GLY A 325 20.23 4.65 -5.46
N LEU A 326 21.41 4.04 -5.29
CA LEU A 326 21.98 3.24 -4.19
C LEU A 326 21.34 1.90 -3.82
N MET A 327 20.02 1.78 -3.68
CA MET A 327 19.42 0.47 -3.39
C MET A 327 18.66 -0.08 -4.58
N MET A 328 19.32 -1.02 -5.23
CA MET A 328 18.62 -2.25 -5.55
C MET A 328 18.38 -2.92 -4.20
N THR A 329 17.13 -3.22 -3.84
CA THR A 329 16.95 -4.44 -3.06
C THR A 329 17.52 -5.54 -3.94
N ASN A 330 18.70 -6.03 -3.58
CA ASN A 330 19.67 -6.76 -4.41
C ASN A 330 19.18 -8.11 -4.98
N HIS A 331 17.88 -8.36 -5.03
CA HIS A 331 17.31 -9.60 -5.50
C HIS A 331 16.43 -9.37 -6.75
N ILE A 332 17.08 -9.36 -7.91
CA ILE A 332 16.37 -9.58 -9.18
C ILE A 332 16.29 -11.07 -9.41
N VAL A 333 15.07 -11.57 -9.60
CA VAL A 333 14.84 -12.94 -10.04
C VAL A 333 14.90 -13.00 -11.55
N ALA A 334 15.71 -13.91 -12.08
CA ALA A 334 15.76 -14.25 -13.50
C ALA A 334 15.01 -15.56 -13.77
N LEU A 335 14.06 -15.53 -14.71
CA LEU A 335 13.30 -16.72 -15.12
C LEU A 335 13.49 -17.02 -16.61
N PRO A 336 13.69 -18.29 -17.00
CA PRO A 336 13.76 -18.65 -18.40
C PRO A 336 12.42 -18.35 -19.08
N ALA A 337 12.46 -17.49 -20.09
CA ALA A 337 11.30 -17.08 -20.87
C ALA A 337 11.69 -16.65 -22.28
N SER A 338 11.32 -17.46 -23.27
CA SER A 338 11.46 -17.09 -24.68
C SER A 338 10.60 -15.87 -25.06
N PRO A 339 10.92 -15.13 -26.14
CA PRO A 339 10.12 -13.98 -26.58
C PRO A 339 8.63 -14.29 -26.85
N ARG A 340 8.30 -15.55 -27.18
CA ARG A 340 6.91 -16.01 -27.30
C ARG A 340 6.26 -16.18 -25.93
N LEU A 341 6.97 -16.78 -24.98
CA LEU A 341 6.48 -16.97 -23.62
C LEU A 341 6.29 -15.64 -22.89
N ARG A 342 7.22 -14.68 -23.05
CA ARG A 342 7.10 -13.32 -22.47
C ARG A 342 5.83 -12.61 -22.93
N ARG A 343 5.49 -12.70 -24.23
CA ARG A 343 4.23 -12.16 -24.76
C ARG A 343 3.02 -12.82 -24.13
N ARG A 344 3.04 -14.14 -23.98
CA ARG A 344 1.98 -14.89 -23.30
C ARG A 344 1.85 -14.49 -21.82
N MET A 345 2.97 -14.35 -21.10
CA MET A 345 3.00 -13.87 -19.72
C MET A 345 2.36 -12.47 -19.61
N LYS A 346 2.76 -11.53 -20.48
CA LYS A 346 2.13 -10.20 -20.56
C LYS A 346 0.61 -10.30 -20.76
N GLU A 347 0.14 -11.11 -21.69
CA GLU A 347 -1.29 -11.30 -21.94
C GLU A 347 -2.05 -11.84 -20.73
N ILE A 348 -1.47 -12.80 -19.99
CA ILE A 348 -2.06 -13.35 -18.77
C ILE A 348 -2.09 -12.31 -17.65
N LEU A 349 -0.99 -11.60 -17.40
CA LEU A 349 -0.91 -10.55 -16.38
C LEU A 349 -1.89 -9.41 -16.66
N LEU A 350 -2.07 -9.03 -17.93
CA LEU A 350 -3.08 -8.03 -18.31
C LEU A 350 -4.52 -8.52 -18.11
N ARG A 351 -4.78 -9.82 -18.21
CA ARG A 351 -6.08 -10.41 -17.85
C ARG A 351 -6.30 -10.41 -16.33
N GLN A 352 -5.26 -10.70 -15.55
CA GLN A 352 -5.29 -10.59 -14.09
C GLN A 352 -5.55 -9.14 -13.64
N LEU A 353 -4.90 -8.16 -14.27
CA LEU A 353 -5.21 -6.74 -14.05
C LEU A 353 -6.69 -6.43 -14.39
N ALA A 354 -7.24 -7.02 -15.45
CA ALA A 354 -8.66 -6.85 -15.78
C ALA A 354 -9.58 -7.47 -14.72
N MET A 355 -9.20 -8.61 -14.14
CA MET A 355 -9.89 -9.23 -13.01
C MET A 355 -9.83 -8.32 -11.77
N PHE A 356 -8.65 -7.83 -11.40
CA PHE A 356 -8.47 -6.87 -10.30
C PHE A 356 -9.33 -5.61 -10.47
N ARG A 357 -9.48 -5.12 -11.71
CA ARG A 357 -10.36 -3.99 -12.04
C ARG A 357 -11.85 -4.24 -11.83
N CYS A 358 -12.30 -5.48 -11.60
CA CYS A 358 -13.66 -5.75 -11.11
C CYS A 358 -13.86 -5.19 -9.69
N GLN A 359 -12.78 -5.13 -8.91
CA GLN A 359 -12.76 -4.58 -7.56
C GLN A 359 -12.52 -3.07 -7.63
N HIS A 360 -11.50 -2.66 -8.38
CA HIS A 360 -11.06 -1.27 -8.53
C HIS A 360 -11.06 -0.82 -10.00
N ARG A 361 -12.19 -0.30 -10.50
CA ARG A 361 -12.43 -0.04 -11.94
C ARG A 361 -11.35 0.77 -12.66
N LYS A 362 -10.65 1.66 -11.95
CA LYS A 362 -9.62 2.54 -12.53
C LYS A 362 -8.19 2.15 -12.15
N ALA A 363 -7.99 1.00 -11.50
CA ALA A 363 -6.67 0.57 -11.05
C ALA A 363 -5.64 0.62 -12.18
N THR A 364 -4.50 1.24 -11.88
CA THR A 364 -3.30 1.29 -12.69
C THR A 364 -2.57 -0.05 -12.68
N VAL A 365 -1.53 -0.18 -13.51
CA VAL A 365 -0.65 -1.35 -13.45
C VAL A 365 0.06 -1.41 -12.10
N GLN A 366 0.49 -0.25 -11.57
CA GLN A 366 1.24 -0.18 -10.33
C GLN A 366 0.40 -0.58 -9.12
N GLU A 367 -0.84 -0.08 -9.01
CA GLU A 367 -1.75 -0.49 -7.92
C GLU A 367 -2.05 -1.99 -7.96
N PHE A 368 -2.13 -2.58 -9.16
CA PHE A 368 -2.30 -4.02 -9.32
C PHE A 368 -1.05 -4.80 -8.89
N LEU A 369 0.14 -4.37 -9.31
CA LEU A 369 1.39 -5.03 -8.94
C LEU A 369 1.64 -4.94 -7.43
N GLN A 370 1.38 -3.79 -6.82
CA GLN A 370 1.49 -3.59 -5.37
C GLN A 370 0.56 -4.53 -4.61
N ARG A 371 -0.72 -4.64 -5.02
CA ARG A 371 -1.70 -5.45 -4.30
C ARG A 371 -1.57 -6.95 -4.57
N GLU A 372 -1.27 -7.35 -5.80
CA GLU A 372 -1.39 -8.74 -6.24
C GLU A 372 -0.03 -9.36 -6.66
N SER A 373 1.07 -8.86 -6.09
CA SER A 373 2.43 -9.29 -6.43
C SER A 373 2.63 -10.80 -6.25
N ALA A 374 2.03 -11.41 -5.22
CA ALA A 374 2.13 -12.85 -4.95
C ALA A 374 1.58 -13.66 -6.12
N MET A 375 0.36 -13.35 -6.58
CA MET A 375 -0.24 -13.99 -7.75
C MET A 375 0.63 -13.79 -9.00
N VAL A 376 1.19 -12.60 -9.17
CA VAL A 376 2.07 -12.28 -10.31
C VAL A 376 3.36 -13.12 -10.28
N ARG A 377 4.02 -13.21 -9.13
CA ARG A 377 5.23 -14.06 -8.92
C ARG A 377 4.92 -15.52 -9.24
N HIS A 378 3.82 -16.06 -8.70
CA HIS A 378 3.35 -17.42 -9.00
C HIS A 378 3.06 -17.64 -10.49
N THR A 379 2.39 -16.70 -11.13
CA THR A 379 2.06 -16.77 -12.55
C THR A 379 3.33 -16.86 -13.40
N LEU A 380 4.33 -16.03 -13.11
CA LEU A 380 5.61 -16.04 -13.83
C LEU A 380 6.36 -17.36 -13.63
N HIS A 381 6.45 -17.85 -12.38
CA HIS A 381 7.09 -19.13 -12.06
C HIS A 381 6.39 -20.31 -12.74
N ILE A 382 5.08 -20.45 -12.56
CA ILE A 382 4.28 -21.53 -13.17
C ILE A 382 4.44 -21.51 -14.70
N MET A 383 4.36 -20.34 -15.33
CA MET A 383 4.50 -20.24 -16.78
C MET A 383 5.92 -20.49 -17.28
N SER A 384 6.95 -20.16 -16.47
CA SER A 384 8.34 -20.47 -16.79
C SER A 384 8.59 -21.98 -16.78
N SER A 385 8.08 -22.69 -15.77
CA SER A 385 8.18 -24.16 -15.67
C SER A 385 7.22 -24.90 -16.62
N PHE A 386 6.02 -24.37 -16.83
CA PHE A 386 4.93 -25.01 -17.59
C PHE A 386 4.35 -24.06 -18.66
N ALA A 387 5.15 -23.79 -19.70
CA ALA A 387 4.88 -22.79 -20.73
C ALA A 387 3.56 -22.92 -21.51
N GLN A 388 2.85 -24.06 -21.45
CA GLN A 388 1.56 -24.29 -22.12
C GLN A 388 0.35 -24.36 -21.16
N LEU A 389 0.58 -24.43 -19.84
CA LEU A 389 -0.50 -24.58 -18.86
C LEU A 389 -1.42 -23.35 -18.89
N ASN A 390 -2.74 -23.57 -18.90
CA ASN A 390 -3.70 -22.48 -18.71
C ASN A 390 -3.79 -22.12 -17.23
N VAL A 391 -3.02 -21.11 -16.82
CA VAL A 391 -2.93 -20.65 -15.41
C VAL A 391 -4.15 -19.88 -14.93
N LEU A 392 -5.14 -19.65 -15.79
CA LEU A 392 -6.38 -18.94 -15.48
C LEU A 392 -7.61 -19.75 -15.95
N PRO A 393 -7.82 -20.98 -15.46
CA PRO A 393 -8.95 -21.81 -15.89
C PRO A 393 -10.30 -21.16 -15.56
N ASN A 394 -10.36 -20.40 -14.47
CA ASN A 394 -11.58 -19.79 -13.93
C ASN A 394 -11.75 -18.29 -14.26
N ALA A 395 -10.91 -17.70 -15.11
CA ALA A 395 -10.90 -16.24 -15.38
C ALA A 395 -12.05 -15.73 -16.28
N GLN A 396 -13.26 -16.28 -16.12
CA GLN A 396 -14.43 -15.75 -16.81
C GLN A 396 -14.86 -14.43 -16.16
N MET A 397 -14.77 -13.35 -16.94
CA MET A 397 -15.16 -12.02 -16.48
C MET A 397 -16.66 -11.97 -16.14
N PRO A 398 -17.04 -11.55 -14.91
CA PRO A 398 -18.44 -11.44 -14.52
C PRO A 398 -19.12 -10.31 -15.27
N LYS A 399 -20.44 -10.40 -15.40
CA LYS A 399 -21.24 -9.29 -15.92
C LYS A 399 -21.24 -8.15 -14.88
N PRO A 400 -21.07 -6.89 -15.30
CA PRO A 400 -21.20 -5.75 -14.40
C PRO A 400 -22.55 -5.76 -13.70
N LEU A 401 -22.54 -5.54 -12.39
CA LEU A 401 -23.76 -5.32 -11.62
C LEU A 401 -24.34 -3.93 -11.92
N PRO A 402 -25.67 -3.74 -11.72
CA PRO A 402 -26.27 -2.41 -11.74
C PRO A 402 -25.55 -1.47 -10.78
N LYS A 403 -25.60 -0.16 -11.07
CA LYS A 403 -25.03 0.84 -10.16
C LYS A 403 -25.81 0.81 -8.85
N GLN A 404 -25.13 0.41 -7.78
CA GLN A 404 -25.76 0.31 -6.46
C GLN A 404 -25.86 1.68 -5.77
N PRO A 405 -26.91 1.92 -4.96
CA PRO A 405 -26.93 3.03 -4.03
C PRO A 405 -25.84 2.86 -2.97
N VAL A 406 -25.40 3.97 -2.37
CA VAL A 406 -24.50 3.93 -1.21
C VAL A 406 -25.33 3.54 0.01
N LEU A 407 -25.00 2.43 0.67
CA LEU A 407 -25.78 1.86 1.78
C LEU A 407 -25.13 2.04 3.16
N HIS A 408 -23.87 2.49 3.20
CA HIS A 408 -23.06 2.61 4.40
C HIS A 408 -23.71 3.38 5.57
N ASP A 409 -24.47 4.45 5.32
CA ASP A 409 -25.12 5.19 6.41
C ASP A 409 -26.31 4.46 7.03
N THR A 410 -26.99 3.60 6.26
CA THR A 410 -28.16 2.84 6.72
C THR A 410 -27.77 1.62 7.54
N PHE A 411 -26.67 0.96 7.19
CA PHE A 411 -26.28 -0.34 7.75
C PHE A 411 -24.95 -0.31 8.51
N ARG A 412 -24.68 0.81 9.20
CA ARG A 412 -23.42 1.05 9.91
C ARG A 412 -23.19 0.03 11.05
N GLU A 413 -24.26 -0.40 11.72
CA GLU A 413 -24.16 -1.37 12.82
C GLU A 413 -23.81 -2.76 12.27
N GLU A 414 -24.46 -3.17 11.18
CA GLU A 414 -24.18 -4.42 10.47
C GLU A 414 -22.76 -4.44 9.92
N GLU A 415 -22.30 -3.35 9.33
CA GLU A 415 -20.92 -3.21 8.85
C GLU A 415 -19.91 -3.43 9.99
N ALA A 416 -20.12 -2.76 11.13
CA ALA A 416 -19.24 -2.88 12.29
C ALA A 416 -19.22 -4.31 12.86
N VAL A 417 -20.38 -4.96 12.93
CA VAL A 417 -20.51 -6.35 13.40
C VAL A 417 -19.85 -7.32 12.43
N LEU A 418 -20.06 -7.14 11.12
CA LEU A 418 -19.45 -7.98 10.08
C LEU A 418 -17.92 -7.85 10.10
N ALA A 419 -17.42 -6.62 10.22
CA ALA A 419 -16.00 -6.35 10.33
C ALA A 419 -15.37 -6.99 11.57
N GLU A 420 -16.04 -6.91 12.73
CA GLU A 420 -15.57 -7.54 13.97
C GLU A 420 -15.50 -9.06 13.84
N ILE A 421 -16.53 -9.69 13.28
CA ILE A 421 -16.57 -11.14 13.09
C ILE A 421 -15.50 -11.58 12.10
N ALA A 422 -15.42 -10.92 10.94
CA ALA A 422 -14.46 -11.28 9.91
C ALA A 422 -13.01 -11.13 10.41
N ARG A 423 -12.70 -10.09 11.19
CA ARG A 423 -11.39 -9.94 11.83
C ARG A 423 -11.07 -11.08 12.79
N ARG A 424 -12.04 -11.51 13.61
CA ARG A 424 -11.86 -12.67 14.53
C ARG A 424 -11.69 -14.01 13.81
N ILE A 425 -12.22 -14.13 12.58
CA ILE A 425 -11.99 -15.29 11.72
C ILE A 425 -10.56 -15.28 11.15
N GLY A 426 -9.92 -14.11 11.07
CA GLY A 426 -8.58 -13.92 10.51
C GLY A 426 -8.57 -13.30 9.12
N PHE A 427 -9.68 -12.71 8.66
CA PHE A 427 -9.69 -11.98 7.38
C PHE A 427 -8.94 -10.65 7.49
N SER A 428 -8.15 -10.34 6.46
CA SER A 428 -7.48 -9.05 6.33
C SER A 428 -8.48 -7.90 6.24
N ARG A 429 -8.03 -6.69 6.61
CA ARG A 429 -8.80 -5.46 6.47
C ARG A 429 -9.31 -5.25 5.04
N PHE A 430 -8.51 -5.59 4.02
CA PHE A 430 -8.95 -5.57 2.62
C PHE A 430 -10.08 -6.57 2.35
N ALA A 431 -9.94 -7.82 2.80
CA ALA A 431 -10.97 -8.85 2.64
C ALA A 431 -12.28 -8.46 3.33
N ILE A 432 -12.22 -7.82 4.50
CA ILE A 432 -13.40 -7.28 5.19
C ILE A 432 -14.17 -6.29 4.29
N GLY A 433 -13.46 -5.39 3.59
CA GLY A 433 -14.07 -4.48 2.62
C GLY A 433 -14.76 -5.20 1.46
N LEU A 434 -14.20 -6.32 0.99
CA LEU A 434 -14.81 -7.13 -0.06
C LEU A 434 -16.02 -7.94 0.44
N ILE A 435 -16.00 -8.43 1.68
CA ILE A 435 -17.15 -9.06 2.33
C ILE A 435 -18.30 -8.05 2.43
N TRP A 436 -17.99 -6.82 2.87
CA TRP A 436 -18.96 -5.73 2.91
C TRP A 436 -19.54 -5.42 1.52
N LYS A 437 -18.68 -5.32 0.51
CA LYS A 437 -19.11 -5.12 -0.88
C LYS A 437 -20.06 -6.23 -1.37
N LEU A 438 -19.77 -7.49 -1.05
CA LEU A 438 -20.65 -8.62 -1.38
C LEU A 438 -22.03 -8.48 -0.72
N PHE A 439 -22.05 -8.04 0.54
CA PHE A 439 -23.28 -7.76 1.28
C PHE A 439 -24.07 -6.61 0.64
N GLU A 440 -23.45 -5.48 0.33
CA GLU A 440 -24.10 -4.33 -0.32
C GLU A 440 -24.66 -4.69 -1.71
N ASP A 441 -23.87 -5.42 -2.50
CA ASP A 441 -24.29 -5.88 -3.82
C ASP A 441 -25.52 -6.80 -3.72
N TYR A 442 -25.51 -7.74 -2.77
CA TYR A 442 -26.65 -8.64 -2.56
C TYR A 442 -27.90 -7.85 -2.16
N LEU A 443 -27.82 -6.99 -1.15
CA LEU A 443 -28.98 -6.22 -0.68
C LEU A 443 -29.57 -5.34 -1.78
N SER A 444 -28.71 -4.75 -2.60
CA SER A 444 -29.13 -3.85 -3.67
C SER A 444 -29.79 -4.61 -4.82
N VAL A 445 -29.25 -5.76 -5.23
CA VAL A 445 -29.81 -6.58 -6.32
C VAL A 445 -31.07 -7.31 -5.89
N ALA A 446 -31.12 -7.81 -4.65
CA ALA A 446 -32.29 -8.48 -4.08
C ALA A 446 -33.44 -7.50 -3.75
N GLY A 447 -33.15 -6.19 -3.69
CA GLY A 447 -34.13 -5.16 -3.35
C GLY A 447 -34.45 -5.05 -1.86
N THR A 448 -33.77 -5.84 -1.01
CA THR A 448 -33.93 -5.84 0.45
C THR A 448 -33.39 -4.57 1.10
N ALA A 449 -32.52 -3.81 0.42
CA ALA A 449 -32.02 -2.52 0.92
C ALA A 449 -33.13 -1.45 1.14
N LYS A 450 -34.30 -1.59 0.51
CA LYS A 450 -35.41 -0.62 0.62
C LYS A 450 -36.29 -0.84 1.85
N ASP A 451 -36.36 -2.07 2.33
CA ASP A 451 -37.20 -2.48 3.47
C ASP A 451 -36.48 -3.62 4.21
N PRO A 452 -35.44 -3.30 5.00
CA PRO A 452 -34.65 -4.31 5.68
C PRO A 452 -35.43 -4.89 6.86
N ASP A 453 -35.59 -6.21 6.88
CA ASP A 453 -36.15 -6.94 8.03
C ASP A 453 -35.03 -7.29 9.03
N PRO A 454 -35.03 -6.71 10.25
CA PRO A 454 -34.02 -6.97 11.26
C PRO A 454 -33.93 -8.45 11.67
N GLU A 455 -35.01 -9.22 11.59
CA GLU A 455 -35.00 -10.65 11.96
C GLU A 455 -34.20 -11.50 10.96
N THR A 456 -34.11 -11.06 9.70
CA THR A 456 -33.38 -11.77 8.64
C THR A 456 -31.91 -11.37 8.56
N MET A 457 -31.54 -10.21 9.09
CA MET A 457 -30.20 -9.64 8.95
C MET A 457 -29.08 -10.55 9.46
N PRO A 458 -29.19 -11.19 10.65
CA PRO A 458 -28.23 -12.17 11.11
C PRO A 458 -27.98 -13.33 10.13
N ALA A 459 -29.03 -13.79 9.45
CA ALA A 459 -28.95 -14.88 8.49
C ALA A 459 -28.26 -14.43 7.19
N ILE A 460 -28.59 -13.23 6.70
CA ILE A 460 -27.96 -12.62 5.51
C ILE A 460 -26.45 -12.42 5.75
N MET A 461 -26.07 -11.79 6.85
CA MET A 461 -24.67 -11.53 7.18
C MET A 461 -23.86 -12.82 7.29
N THR A 462 -24.41 -13.84 7.97
CA THR A 462 -23.77 -15.16 8.06
C THR A 462 -23.64 -15.82 6.69
N ALA A 463 -24.69 -15.72 5.86
CA ALA A 463 -24.68 -16.26 4.50
C ALA A 463 -23.65 -15.54 3.59
N CYS A 464 -23.46 -14.24 3.75
CA CYS A 464 -22.42 -13.47 3.06
C CYS A 464 -21.02 -13.97 3.44
N LEU A 465 -20.72 -14.21 4.71
CA LEU A 465 -19.43 -14.78 5.15
C LEU A 465 -19.19 -16.16 4.52
N PHE A 466 -20.21 -17.03 4.48
CA PHE A 466 -20.11 -18.37 3.92
C PHE A 466 -19.94 -18.34 2.40
N ALA A 467 -20.72 -17.48 1.72
CA ALA A 467 -20.61 -17.28 0.28
C ALA A 467 -19.23 -16.72 -0.08
N TYR A 468 -18.73 -15.74 0.69
CA TYR A 468 -17.41 -15.15 0.49
C TYR A 468 -16.28 -16.16 0.66
N GLY A 469 -16.31 -16.96 1.73
CA GLY A 469 -15.37 -18.05 1.93
C GLY A 469 -15.39 -19.04 0.76
N SER A 470 -16.59 -19.46 0.34
CA SER A 470 -16.77 -20.38 -0.79
C SER A 470 -16.27 -19.81 -2.13
N ILE A 471 -16.40 -18.50 -2.36
CA ILE A 471 -15.84 -17.84 -3.56
C ILE A 471 -14.32 -17.90 -3.54
N ASN A 472 -13.70 -17.81 -2.37
CA ASN A 472 -12.25 -17.81 -2.18
C ASN A 472 -11.67 -19.22 -1.91
N GLY A 473 -12.43 -20.29 -2.14
CA GLY A 473 -11.94 -21.67 -1.97
C GLY A 473 -11.96 -22.21 -0.54
N LEU A 474 -12.56 -21.48 0.41
CA LEU A 474 -12.73 -21.92 1.80
C LEU A 474 -14.09 -22.60 2.01
N ASP A 475 -14.14 -23.66 2.82
CA ASP A 475 -15.38 -24.32 3.22
C ASP A 475 -15.70 -24.15 4.71
N PHE A 476 -16.40 -23.06 5.02
CA PHE A 476 -16.90 -22.81 6.38
C PHE A 476 -18.09 -23.69 6.78
N THR A 477 -18.72 -24.39 5.83
CA THR A 477 -19.90 -25.22 6.14
C THR A 477 -19.56 -26.42 7.02
N GLN A 478 -18.28 -26.82 7.05
CA GLN A 478 -17.74 -27.87 7.91
C GLN A 478 -17.48 -27.42 9.35
N ILE A 479 -17.68 -26.15 9.68
CA ILE A 479 -17.38 -25.60 11.01
C ILE A 479 -18.70 -25.25 11.74
N PRO A 480 -19.26 -26.15 12.58
CA PRO A 480 -20.61 -25.98 13.14
C PRO A 480 -20.80 -24.69 13.95
N ARG A 481 -19.76 -24.25 14.66
CA ARG A 481 -19.81 -23.01 15.47
C ARG A 481 -20.08 -21.76 14.63
N PHE A 482 -19.73 -21.76 13.35
CA PHE A 482 -19.92 -20.59 12.48
C PHE A 482 -21.40 -20.31 12.16
N TYR A 483 -22.27 -21.33 12.20
CA TYR A 483 -23.71 -21.14 12.03
C TYR A 483 -24.36 -20.38 13.20
N HIS A 484 -23.69 -20.32 14.36
CA HIS A 484 -24.22 -19.72 15.58
C HIS A 484 -23.68 -18.33 15.87
N VAL A 485 -22.74 -17.80 15.06
CA VAL A 485 -22.02 -16.55 15.34
C VAL A 485 -22.96 -15.35 15.53
N LEU A 486 -24.00 -15.26 14.70
CA LEU A 486 -25.04 -14.21 14.78
C LEU A 486 -26.39 -14.74 15.29
N GLY A 487 -26.46 -16.01 15.72
CA GLY A 487 -27.69 -16.60 16.28
C GLY A 487 -28.81 -16.91 15.27
N ALA A 488 -28.52 -16.90 13.96
CA ALA A 488 -29.50 -17.22 12.93
C ALA A 488 -29.80 -18.72 12.78
N ARG A 489 -30.98 -19.07 12.26
CA ARG A 489 -31.32 -20.48 11.97
C ARG A 489 -30.57 -20.95 10.72
N LYS A 490 -30.05 -22.18 10.77
CA LYS A 490 -29.32 -22.80 9.64
C LYS A 490 -30.08 -22.78 8.32
N GLN A 491 -31.40 -23.00 8.36
CA GLN A 491 -32.25 -23.01 7.16
C GLN A 491 -32.29 -21.62 6.49
N ASP A 492 -32.38 -20.55 7.28
CA ASP A 492 -32.40 -19.17 6.77
C ASP A 492 -31.04 -18.79 6.18
N ILE A 493 -29.94 -19.19 6.82
CA ILE A 493 -28.58 -19.01 6.29
C ILE A 493 -28.44 -19.71 4.94
N GLN A 494 -28.86 -20.97 4.83
CA GLN A 494 -28.79 -21.74 3.58
C GLN A 494 -29.65 -21.14 2.47
N HIS A 495 -30.84 -20.63 2.82
CA HIS A 495 -31.70 -19.90 1.88
C HIS A 495 -30.97 -18.69 1.30
N HIS A 496 -30.39 -17.84 2.16
CA HIS A 496 -29.67 -16.65 1.71
C HIS A 496 -28.37 -16.98 0.96
N MET A 497 -27.65 -18.06 1.32
CA MET A 497 -26.48 -18.50 0.55
C MET A 497 -26.83 -18.83 -0.90
N THR A 498 -27.93 -19.55 -1.11
CA THR A 498 -28.43 -19.86 -2.46
C THR A 498 -28.88 -18.60 -3.17
N ALA A 499 -29.64 -17.72 -2.50
CA ALA A 499 -30.11 -16.46 -3.06
C ALA A 499 -28.94 -15.54 -3.49
N ILE A 500 -27.88 -15.42 -2.69
CA ILE A 500 -26.68 -14.65 -3.03
C ILE A 500 -26.06 -15.18 -4.34
N ARG A 501 -25.85 -16.49 -4.43
CA ARG A 501 -25.28 -17.14 -5.63
C ARG A 501 -26.14 -16.91 -6.87
N GLU A 502 -27.46 -17.03 -6.74
CA GLU A 502 -28.40 -16.87 -7.86
C GLU A 502 -28.55 -15.41 -8.30
N CYS A 503 -28.73 -14.48 -7.36
CA CYS A 503 -28.92 -13.05 -7.61
C CYS A 503 -27.67 -12.42 -8.22
N LEU A 504 -26.50 -12.65 -7.61
CA LEU A 504 -25.25 -12.04 -8.04
C LEU A 504 -24.54 -12.85 -9.13
N LYS A 505 -24.99 -14.08 -9.39
CA LYS A 505 -24.39 -15.05 -10.32
C LYS A 505 -22.92 -15.31 -10.01
N CYS A 506 -22.58 -15.29 -8.72
CA CYS A 506 -21.23 -15.54 -8.25
C CYS A 506 -20.80 -16.97 -8.57
N ARG A 507 -19.53 -17.12 -8.90
CA ARG A 507 -18.89 -18.41 -9.17
C ARG A 507 -17.69 -18.59 -8.23
N PRO A 508 -17.15 -19.82 -8.10
CA PRO A 508 -15.84 -19.98 -7.51
C PRO A 508 -14.84 -19.06 -8.19
N PHE A 509 -14.04 -18.36 -7.37
CA PHE A 509 -13.05 -17.37 -7.79
C PHE A 509 -13.61 -16.21 -8.62
N ASP A 510 -14.82 -15.72 -8.28
CA ASP A 510 -15.39 -14.52 -8.90
C ASP A 510 -14.55 -13.26 -8.58
N PRO A 511 -13.96 -12.61 -9.59
CA PRO A 511 -12.97 -11.54 -9.38
C PRO A 511 -13.53 -10.29 -8.72
N ARG A 512 -14.85 -10.14 -8.59
CA ARG A 512 -15.47 -9.05 -7.83
C ARG A 512 -15.20 -9.12 -6.32
N TYR A 513 -14.93 -10.32 -5.80
CA TYR A 513 -14.85 -10.61 -4.36
C TYR A 513 -13.66 -11.52 -4.00
N LEU A 514 -12.59 -11.50 -4.81
CA LEU A 514 -11.38 -12.29 -4.58
C LEU A 514 -10.43 -11.59 -3.61
N THR A 515 -9.95 -12.35 -2.63
CA THR A 515 -8.77 -12.04 -1.80
C THR A 515 -7.48 -12.32 -2.56
N GLU A 516 -6.35 -11.84 -2.04
CA GLU A 516 -5.00 -12.21 -2.53
C GLU A 516 -4.82 -13.73 -2.51
N GLU A 517 -5.23 -14.40 -1.42
CA GLU A 517 -5.20 -15.85 -1.29
C GLU A 517 -6.07 -16.51 -2.35
N GLY A 518 -7.28 -16.02 -2.53
CA GLY A 518 -8.20 -16.53 -3.55
C GLY A 518 -7.63 -16.38 -4.97
N PHE A 519 -6.93 -15.28 -5.27
CA PHE A 519 -6.20 -15.11 -6.53
C PHE A 519 -5.09 -16.15 -6.69
N VAL A 520 -4.22 -16.31 -5.68
CA VAL A 520 -3.14 -17.30 -5.69
C VAL A 520 -3.69 -18.72 -5.83
N THR A 521 -4.63 -19.13 -4.97
CA THR A 521 -5.25 -20.46 -5.00
C THR A 521 -5.91 -20.76 -6.34
N SER A 522 -6.53 -19.77 -6.99
CA SER A 522 -7.18 -19.96 -8.30
C SER A 522 -6.23 -20.40 -9.42
N LEU A 523 -4.91 -20.17 -9.26
CA LEU A 523 -3.90 -20.61 -10.22
C LEU A 523 -3.65 -22.13 -10.17
N TYR A 524 -3.98 -22.77 -9.05
CA TYR A 524 -3.69 -24.18 -8.76
C TYR A 524 -4.92 -25.09 -8.89
N VAL A 525 -6.12 -24.52 -8.82
CA VAL A 525 -7.38 -25.26 -8.92
C VAL A 525 -7.87 -25.28 -10.36
N ASN A 526 -7.83 -26.45 -10.99
CA ASN A 526 -8.35 -26.70 -12.35
C ASN A 526 -9.77 -27.25 -12.34
#